data_AF-A0A8J4QBB1-F1
#
_entry.id   AF-A0A8J4QBB1-F1
#
_cell.length_a   1.000
_cell.length_b   1.000
_cell.length_c   1.000
_cell.angle_alpha   90.00
_cell.angle_beta   90.00
_cell.angle_gamma   90.00
#
_symmetry.space_group_name_H-M   'P 1'
#
loop_
_entity.id
_entity.type
_entity.pdbx_description
1 polymer ?
#
loop_
_entity_poly.entity_id
_entity_poly.type
_entity_poly.pdbx_seq_one_letter_code
_entity_poly.pdbx_strand_id
1 'polypeptide(L)'
;MPTNCSMKCFQLVKSINAQKYLKKIGLGKEDYYFWNQIGKALLCTCTLFGVAWLYNETSPLGWWTLKPRPKEERELAHLYEWREFPYPGDEEAMEEFIAKGGYDWHNHRSKRVY
;
A
#
# COMPACT_ATOMS: atom_id res chain seq x y z
N MET A 1 -5.49 -44.73 -32.15
CA MET A 1 -5.88 -43.31 -32.28
C MET A 1 -7.40 -43.23 -32.20
N PRO A 2 -7.99 -42.53 -31.21
CA PRO A 2 -9.43 -42.37 -31.16
C PRO A 2 -9.90 -41.56 -32.37
N THR A 3 -10.96 -42.02 -33.04
CA THR A 3 -11.53 -41.34 -34.21
C THR A 3 -12.10 -39.97 -33.83
N ASN A 4 -12.05 -38.99 -34.74
CA ASN A 4 -12.56 -37.62 -34.54
C ASN A 4 -14.01 -37.57 -34.00
N CYS A 5 -14.80 -38.61 -34.23
CA CYS A 5 -16.16 -38.75 -33.74
C CYS A 5 -16.23 -39.04 -32.22
N SER A 6 -15.34 -39.90 -31.72
CA SER A 6 -15.28 -40.26 -30.29
C SER A 6 -14.84 -39.08 -29.43
N MET A 7 -13.91 -38.27 -29.94
CA MET A 7 -13.41 -37.07 -29.26
C MET A 7 -14.47 -35.96 -29.18
N LYS A 8 -15.28 -35.77 -30.25
CA LYS A 8 -16.42 -34.83 -30.22
C LYS A 8 -17.52 -35.26 -29.26
N CYS A 9 -17.82 -36.56 -29.21
CA CYS A 9 -18.84 -37.10 -28.31
C CYS A 9 -18.43 -36.90 -26.84
N PHE A 10 -17.16 -37.15 -26.52
CA PHE A 10 -16.62 -36.91 -25.17
C PHE A 10 -16.64 -35.42 -24.76
N GLN A 11 -16.32 -34.51 -25.69
CA GLN A 11 -16.41 -33.05 -25.46
C GLN A 11 -17.87 -32.59 -25.23
N LEU A 12 -18.82 -33.13 -26.00
CA LEU A 12 -20.24 -32.86 -25.81
C LEU A 12 -20.72 -33.30 -24.43
N VAL A 13 -20.40 -34.52 -24.00
CA VAL A 13 -20.76 -35.04 -22.67
C VAL A 13 -20.18 -34.15 -21.55
N LYS A 14 -18.93 -33.71 -21.68
CA LYS A 14 -18.31 -32.77 -20.72
C LYS A 14 -19.06 -31.43 -20.67
N SER A 15 -19.43 -30.88 -21.84
CA SER A 15 -20.16 -29.60 -21.92
C SER A 15 -21.56 -29.67 -21.29
N ILE A 16 -22.28 -30.80 -21.47
CA ILE A 16 -23.61 -31.02 -20.88
C ILE A 16 -23.50 -31.14 -19.35
N ASN A 17 -22.50 -31.86 -18.85
CA ASN A 17 -22.26 -31.95 -17.40
C ASN A 17 -21.93 -30.58 -16.81
N ALA A 18 -21.04 -29.80 -17.46
CA ALA A 18 -20.72 -28.45 -17.02
C ALA A 18 -21.95 -27.54 -16.96
N GLN A 19 -22.83 -27.57 -17.97
CA GLN A 19 -24.08 -26.81 -17.96
C GLN A 19 -25.03 -27.22 -16.81
N LYS A 20 -25.12 -28.51 -16.48
CA LYS A 20 -25.90 -28.99 -15.32
C LYS A 20 -25.33 -28.47 -13.99
N TYR A 21 -24.01 -28.46 -13.83
CA TYR A 21 -23.37 -27.89 -12.63
C TYR A 21 -23.56 -26.38 -12.55
N LEU A 22 -23.40 -25.65 -13.66
CA LEU A 22 -23.62 -24.20 -13.72
C LEU A 22 -25.06 -23.82 -13.38
N LYS A 23 -26.05 -24.58 -13.86
CA LYS A 23 -27.45 -24.41 -13.46
C LYS A 23 -27.69 -24.67 -11.97
N LYS A 24 -27.02 -25.68 -11.37
CA LYS A 24 -27.11 -25.94 -9.92
C LYS A 24 -26.50 -24.83 -9.07
N ILE A 25 -25.45 -24.17 -9.57
CA ILE A 25 -24.76 -23.07 -8.89
C ILE A 25 -25.49 -21.72 -9.12
N GLY A 26 -26.47 -21.66 -10.03
CA GLY A 26 -27.17 -20.41 -10.38
C GLY A 26 -26.36 -19.49 -11.29
N LEU A 27 -25.40 -20.04 -12.05
CA LEU A 27 -24.61 -19.37 -13.09
C LEU A 27 -25.09 -19.80 -14.49
N GLY A 28 -26.36 -20.16 -14.62
CA GLY A 28 -26.96 -20.49 -15.91
C GLY A 28 -27.15 -19.23 -16.76
N LYS A 29 -27.31 -19.42 -18.09
CA LYS A 29 -27.72 -18.31 -18.98
C LYS A 29 -29.06 -17.69 -18.59
N GLU A 30 -29.91 -18.46 -17.92
CA GLU A 30 -31.22 -18.06 -17.39
C GLU A 30 -31.08 -17.03 -16.24
N ASP A 31 -29.98 -17.07 -15.50
CA ASP A 31 -29.76 -16.26 -14.28
C ASP A 31 -29.08 -14.91 -14.57
N TYR A 32 -28.93 -14.53 -15.84
CA TYR A 32 -28.24 -13.30 -16.25
C TYR A 32 -28.84 -12.04 -15.60
N TYR A 33 -30.17 -11.96 -15.53
CA TYR A 33 -30.86 -10.83 -14.90
C TYR A 33 -30.62 -10.75 -13.39
N PHE A 34 -30.54 -11.90 -12.72
CA PHE A 34 -30.25 -11.98 -11.29
C PHE A 34 -28.81 -11.53 -11.00
N TRP A 35 -27.84 -12.00 -11.79
CA TRP A 35 -26.45 -11.54 -11.69
C TRP A 35 -26.29 -10.06 -12.02
N ASN A 36 -27.09 -9.51 -12.94
CA ASN A 36 -27.09 -8.08 -13.22
C ASN A 36 -27.63 -7.26 -12.04
N GLN A 37 -28.65 -7.77 -11.32
CA GLN A 37 -29.16 -7.12 -10.11
C GLN A 37 -28.17 -7.21 -8.95
N ILE A 38 -27.60 -8.39 -8.70
CA ILE A 38 -26.54 -8.58 -7.69
C ILE A 38 -25.34 -7.70 -8.01
N GLY A 39 -24.92 -7.64 -9.28
CA GLY A 39 -23.81 -6.79 -9.71
C GLY A 39 -24.06 -5.32 -9.37
N LYS A 40 -25.25 -4.80 -9.68
CA LYS A 40 -25.63 -3.41 -9.33
C LYS A 40 -25.65 -3.16 -7.83
N ALA A 41 -26.22 -4.08 -7.06
CA ALA A 41 -26.29 -3.97 -5.60
C ALA A 41 -24.90 -4.03 -4.97
N LEU A 42 -24.09 -5.01 -5.35
CA LEU A 42 -22.73 -5.21 -4.85
C LEU A 42 -21.85 -4.01 -5.19
N LEU A 43 -21.92 -3.50 -6.42
CA LEU A 43 -21.12 -2.36 -6.86
C LEU A 43 -21.54 -1.09 -6.10
N CYS A 44 -22.84 -0.89 -5.86
CA CYS A 44 -23.33 0.21 -5.04
C CYS A 44 -22.80 0.11 -3.59
N THR A 45 -22.92 -1.05 -2.95
CA THR A 45 -22.46 -1.25 -1.57
C THR A 45 -20.94 -1.14 -1.44
N CYS A 46 -20.19 -1.71 -2.38
CA CYS A 46 -18.73 -1.59 -2.42
C CYS A 46 -18.29 -0.16 -2.70
N THR A 47 -19.03 0.61 -3.49
CA THR A 47 -18.75 2.04 -3.72
C THR A 47 -18.99 2.85 -2.46
N LEU A 48 -20.13 2.68 -1.81
CA LEU A 48 -20.43 3.36 -0.53
C LEU A 48 -19.41 2.99 0.55
N PHE A 49 -19.09 1.71 0.68
CA PHE A 49 -18.11 1.23 1.64
C PHE A 49 -16.69 1.68 1.28
N GLY A 50 -16.33 1.69 0.00
CA GLY A 50 -15.03 2.18 -0.49
C GLY A 50 -14.85 3.68 -0.28
N VAL A 51 -15.90 4.47 -0.51
CA VAL A 51 -15.90 5.92 -0.22
C VAL A 51 -15.85 6.16 1.29
N ALA A 52 -16.67 5.47 2.08
CA ALA A 52 -16.62 5.57 3.54
C ALA A 52 -15.26 5.15 4.11
N TRP A 53 -14.64 4.11 3.55
CA TRP A 53 -13.31 3.65 3.90
C TRP A 53 -12.22 4.66 3.51
N LEU A 54 -12.35 5.30 2.35
CA LEU A 54 -11.47 6.39 1.91
C LEU A 54 -11.50 7.61 2.82
N TYR A 55 -12.67 7.97 3.35
CA TYR A 55 -12.79 9.06 4.33
C TYR A 55 -12.42 8.66 5.77
N ASN A 56 -12.11 7.39 6.02
CA ASN A 56 -11.81 6.88 7.34
C ASN A 56 -10.29 6.85 7.59
N GLU A 57 -9.85 7.46 8.69
CA GLU A 57 -8.45 7.60 9.11
C GLU A 57 -7.74 6.27 9.44
N THR A 58 -8.48 5.15 9.49
CA THR A 58 -7.97 3.80 9.78
C THR A 58 -7.73 2.95 8.52
N SER A 59 -7.49 3.60 7.38
CA SER A 59 -7.11 2.91 6.14
C SER A 59 -5.67 2.35 6.24
N PRO A 60 -5.47 1.01 6.19
CA PRO A 60 -4.13 0.40 6.21
C PRO A 60 -3.32 0.65 4.92
N LEU A 61 -3.99 1.15 3.88
CA LEU A 61 -3.40 1.58 2.62
C LEU A 61 -3.09 3.07 2.75
N GLY A 62 -1.87 3.40 3.19
CA GLY A 62 -1.36 4.76 3.42
C GLY A 62 -1.31 5.67 2.18
N TRP A 63 -2.44 5.96 1.55
CA TRP A 63 -2.68 7.14 0.72
C TRP A 63 -2.76 8.45 1.52
N TRP A 64 -2.62 8.32 2.84
CA TRP A 64 -2.13 9.36 3.74
C TRP A 64 -0.60 9.50 3.73
N THR A 65 0.06 9.22 2.61
CA THR A 65 1.39 9.80 2.33
C THR A 65 1.30 11.31 2.08
N LEU A 66 0.08 11.86 2.06
CA LEU A 66 -0.24 13.28 2.22
C LEU A 66 -0.25 13.71 3.70
N LYS A 67 0.69 13.26 4.54
CA LYS A 67 1.15 14.13 5.63
C LYS A 67 2.12 15.11 4.96
N PRO A 68 1.70 16.34 4.58
CA PRO A 68 2.70 17.37 4.34
C PRO A 68 3.55 17.41 5.62
N ARG A 69 4.86 17.18 5.48
CA ARG A 69 5.80 17.32 6.61
C ARG A 69 5.42 18.60 7.34
N PRO A 70 5.02 18.53 8.62
CA PRO A 70 4.60 19.72 9.36
C PRO A 70 5.75 20.73 9.29
N LYS A 71 5.41 22.03 9.17
CA LYS A 71 6.41 23.09 9.02
C LYS A 71 7.48 22.99 10.11
N GLU A 72 7.10 22.60 11.31
CA GLU A 72 8.00 22.35 12.44
C GLU A 72 9.07 21.29 12.15
N GLU A 73 8.76 20.16 11.52
CA GLU A 73 9.77 19.13 11.18
C GLU A 73 10.70 19.57 10.04
N ARG A 74 10.18 20.37 9.09
CA ARG A 74 10.99 20.99 8.03
C ARG A 74 11.87 22.11 8.58
N GLU A 75 11.37 22.82 9.58
CA GLU A 75 12.09 23.88 10.26
C GLU A 75 13.17 23.29 11.19
N LEU A 76 12.87 22.20 11.88
CA LEU A 76 13.84 21.47 12.67
C LEU A 76 14.93 20.84 11.79
N ALA A 77 14.60 20.29 10.62
CA ALA A 77 15.58 19.66 9.74
C ALA A 77 16.71 20.63 9.32
N HIS A 78 16.39 21.87 8.94
CA HIS A 78 17.43 22.85 8.57
C HIS A 78 18.27 23.32 9.77
N LEU A 79 17.76 23.23 11.00
CA LEU A 79 18.51 23.57 12.21
C LEU A 79 19.62 22.54 12.52
N TYR A 80 19.55 21.34 11.95
CA TYR A 80 20.54 20.27 12.16
C TYR A 80 21.54 20.09 11.03
N GLU A 81 21.26 20.58 9.82
CA GLU A 81 22.16 20.49 8.66
C GLU A 81 23.52 21.16 8.91
N TRP A 82 23.60 22.11 9.85
CA TRP A 82 24.80 22.90 10.15
C TRP A 82 25.32 22.70 11.58
N ARG A 83 24.86 21.67 12.28
CA ARG A 83 25.24 21.46 13.69
C ARG A 83 26.38 20.44 13.78
N GLU A 84 27.55 20.91 14.23
CA GLU A 84 28.75 20.07 14.46
C GLU A 84 28.76 19.39 15.85
N PHE A 85 27.71 19.58 16.65
CA PHE A 85 27.62 19.11 18.04
C PHE A 85 26.46 18.11 18.22
N PRO A 86 26.64 17.10 19.10
CA PRO A 86 25.63 16.08 19.36
C PRO A 86 24.36 16.65 20.02
N TYR A 87 23.23 15.96 19.87
CA TYR A 87 21.95 16.40 20.44
C TYR A 87 21.91 16.14 21.96
N PRO A 88 21.47 17.11 22.77
CA PRO A 88 21.35 16.91 24.21
C PRO A 88 20.26 15.86 24.50
N GLY A 89 20.64 14.75 25.14
CA GLY A 89 19.76 13.62 25.45
C GLY A 89 19.91 12.41 24.52
N ASP A 90 20.76 12.50 23.50
CA ASP A 90 21.23 11.35 22.71
C ASP A 90 22.58 10.88 23.28
N GLU A 91 22.53 9.85 24.14
CA GLU A 91 23.71 9.33 24.83
C GLU A 91 24.74 8.75 23.84
N GLU A 92 24.27 8.10 22.77
CA GLU A 92 25.11 7.47 21.75
C GLU A 92 25.89 8.52 20.95
N ALA A 93 25.21 9.58 20.49
CA ALA A 93 25.87 10.68 19.78
C ALA A 93 26.87 11.46 20.67
N MET A 94 26.63 11.52 21.98
CA MET A 94 27.52 12.17 22.94
C MET A 94 28.81 11.37 23.15
N GLU A 95 28.69 10.05 23.28
CA GLU A 95 29.83 9.15 23.46
C GLU A 95 30.74 9.15 22.22
N GLU A 96 30.17 9.08 21.02
CA GLU A 96 30.94 9.18 19.77
C GLU A 96 31.70 10.50 19.64
N PHE A 97 31.06 11.61 20.04
CA PHE A 97 31.67 12.93 20.01
C PHE A 97 32.85 13.05 21.00
N ILE A 98 32.71 12.50 22.20
CA ILE A 98 33.77 12.46 23.21
C ILE A 98 34.92 11.56 22.74
N ALA A 99 34.61 10.39 22.17
CA ALA A 99 35.61 9.46 21.62
C ALA A 99 36.41 10.08 20.47
N LYS A 100 35.78 10.94 19.66
CA LYS A 100 36.42 11.69 18.57
C LYS A 100 37.31 12.85 19.06
N GLY A 101 37.35 13.11 20.36
CA GLY A 101 38.16 14.16 20.98
C GLY A 101 37.41 15.47 21.25
N GLY A 102 36.08 15.48 21.14
CA GLY A 102 35.24 16.64 21.39
C GLY A 102 35.40 17.75 20.34
N TYR A 103 35.06 18.99 20.72
CA TYR A 103 35.13 20.13 19.80
C TYR A 103 36.52 20.76 19.76
N ASP A 104 37.13 20.77 18.58
CA ASP A 104 38.36 21.51 18.35
C ASP A 104 38.07 23.00 18.04
N TRP A 105 38.08 23.79 19.11
CA TRP A 105 37.91 25.24 19.05
C TRP A 105 38.98 25.98 18.23
N HIS A 106 40.14 25.38 18.01
CA HIS A 106 41.27 26.01 17.32
C HIS A 106 41.10 25.95 15.80
N ASN A 107 40.66 24.79 15.27
CA ASN A 107 40.42 24.58 13.85
C ASN A 107 39.12 25.25 13.36
N HIS A 108 38.05 25.20 14.16
CA HIS A 108 36.78 25.85 13.78
C HIS A 108 36.89 27.38 13.68
N ARG A 109 37.68 28.02 14.55
CA ARG A 109 37.89 29.47 14.53
C ARG A 109 38.63 29.93 13.27
N SER A 110 39.49 29.08 12.71
CA SER A 110 40.19 29.34 11.44
C SER A 110 39.21 29.31 10.25
N LYS A 111 38.27 28.36 10.21
CA LYS A 111 37.32 28.20 9.10
C LYS A 111 36.21 29.26 9.02
N ARG A 112 35.89 29.96 10.12
CA ARG A 112 34.92 31.07 10.12
C ARG A 112 35.49 32.41 9.62
N VAL A 113 36.81 32.50 9.45
CA VAL A 113 37.52 33.76 9.13
C VAL A 113 37.89 33.84 7.63
N TYR A 114 37.65 32.78 6.86
CA TYR A 114 37.82 32.75 5.40
C TYR A 114 36.47 32.67 4.67
#